data_AF-X1G117-F1
#
_entry.id   AF-X1G117-F1
#
_cell.length_a   1.000
_cell.length_b   1.000
_cell.length_c   1.000
_cell.angle_alpha   90.00
_cell.angle_beta   90.00
_cell.angle_gamma   90.00
#
_symmetry.space_group_name_H-M   'P 1'
#
loop_
_entity.id
_entity.type
_entity.pdbx_description
1 polymer ?
#
loop_
_entity_poly.entity_id
_entity_poly.type
_entity_poly.pdbx_seq_one_letter_code
_entity_poly.pdbx_strand_id
1 'polypeptide(L)'
;LIKTDLASQGSVSLREIKQLRIGTRSNFNSNPDKGVYFNDIFLSGVKKEEGFANRVGLKMELGKFLSISSEYKTLDAVFRTVGVLPTHQRMRESHLGINLLPLEYFPLSYGVTRKETNTLWVRETPLSSKLLGKVVEEKRDYGLDFLLPRWPRMGLRVENKVTDYQSLAEIENEDTYGVSLEYQNPYRFVLLPTSIQTAYEIGEKRK
;
A
#
# COMPACT_ATOMS: atom_id res chain seq x y z
N LEU A 1 49.53 1.70 16.17
CA LEU A 1 48.11 1.39 16.52
C LEU A 1 47.47 2.67 17.02
N ILE A 2 46.68 3.34 16.18
CA ILE A 2 45.93 4.54 16.59
C ILE A 2 44.75 4.04 17.44
N LYS A 3 44.72 4.41 18.72
CA LYS A 3 43.56 4.17 19.59
C LYS A 3 42.47 5.17 19.20
N THR A 4 41.39 4.68 18.61
CA THR A 4 40.16 5.45 18.41
C THR A 4 39.28 5.26 19.63
N ASP A 5 39.19 6.30 20.48
CA ASP A 5 38.21 6.33 21.56
C ASP A 5 36.83 6.70 21.00
N LEU A 6 36.02 5.67 20.73
CA LEU A 6 34.63 5.82 20.29
C LEU A 6 33.76 6.11 21.51
N ALA A 7 33.21 7.32 21.59
CA ALA A 7 32.26 7.71 22.62
C ALA A 7 30.94 8.14 21.97
N SER A 8 29.83 7.58 22.45
CA SER A 8 28.47 7.96 22.06
C SER A 8 27.81 8.72 23.21
N GLN A 9 27.24 9.88 22.93
CA GLN A 9 26.40 10.61 23.89
C GLN A 9 24.98 10.71 23.36
N GLY A 10 24.01 10.22 24.13
CA GLY A 10 22.60 10.22 23.76
C GLY A 10 22.21 9.12 22.76
N SER A 11 21.06 9.32 22.11
CA SER A 11 20.53 8.42 21.08
C SER A 11 21.04 8.84 19.71
N VAL A 12 22.05 8.14 19.19
CA VAL A 12 22.68 8.41 17.89
C VAL A 12 21.97 7.61 16.80
N SER A 13 21.52 8.26 15.73
CA SER A 13 21.02 7.60 14.51
C SER A 13 22.04 7.68 13.39
N LEU A 14 22.25 6.55 12.70
CA LEU A 14 23.14 6.45 11.54
C LEU A 14 22.38 6.57 10.21
N ARG A 15 21.04 6.69 10.22
CA ARG A 15 20.23 6.90 9.01
C ARG A 15 20.17 8.36 8.59
N GLU A 16 20.15 9.27 9.56
CA GLU A 16 20.00 10.71 9.30
C GLU A 16 21.16 11.49 9.94
N ILE A 17 22.32 11.45 9.28
CA ILE A 17 23.50 12.22 9.70
C ILE A 17 23.29 13.67 9.28
N LYS A 18 22.73 14.49 10.18
CA LYS A 18 22.44 15.91 9.92
C LYS A 18 23.69 16.79 9.91
N GLN A 19 24.68 16.45 10.70
CA GLN A 19 25.91 17.23 10.84
C GLN A 19 27.09 16.30 11.04
N LEU A 20 28.16 16.53 10.26
CA LEU A 20 29.47 15.95 10.48
C LEU A 20 30.39 17.04 11.03
N ARG A 21 30.89 16.84 12.25
CA ARG A 21 31.78 17.81 12.92
C ARG A 21 33.17 17.21 13.04
N ILE A 22 34.15 17.88 12.44
CA ILE A 22 35.55 17.54 12.54
C ILE A 22 36.25 18.66 13.29
N GLY A 23 37.10 18.30 14.24
CA GLY A 23 37.88 19.26 15.01
C GLY A 23 39.06 18.60 15.69
N THR A 24 40.01 19.42 16.11
CA THR A 24 41.18 18.97 16.87
C THR A 24 40.96 19.21 18.35
N ARG A 25 41.21 18.20 19.18
CA ARG A 25 41.26 18.35 20.63
C ARG A 25 42.69 18.11 21.10
N SER A 26 43.33 19.13 21.65
CA SER A 26 44.64 19.00 22.29
C SER A 26 44.45 18.82 23.79
N ASN A 27 45.17 17.86 24.38
CA ASN A 27 45.28 17.71 25.83
C ASN A 27 46.46 18.52 26.41
N PHE A 28 47.19 19.25 25.58
CA PHE A 28 48.34 20.07 25.96
C PHE A 28 48.08 21.56 25.68
N ASN A 29 48.59 22.42 26.56
CA ASN A 29 48.41 23.87 26.54
C ASN A 29 49.32 24.58 25.51
N SER A 30 49.68 23.89 24.43
CA SER A 30 50.53 24.42 23.34
C SER A 30 49.70 24.66 22.10
N ASN A 31 49.98 25.77 21.42
CA ASN A 31 49.29 26.13 20.19
C ASN A 31 49.68 25.13 19.08
N PRO A 32 48.71 24.51 18.39
CA PRO A 32 49.03 23.57 17.32
C PRO A 32 49.59 24.33 16.11
N ASP A 33 50.91 24.28 15.93
CA ASP A 33 51.67 25.00 14.89
C ASP A 33 51.55 24.40 13.47
N LYS A 34 50.66 23.42 13.27
CA LYS A 34 50.53 22.67 12.02
C LYS A 34 49.07 22.58 11.58
N GLY A 35 48.80 22.98 10.33
CA GLY A 35 47.48 22.87 9.71
C GLY A 35 47.09 21.40 9.50
N VAL A 36 45.84 21.07 9.82
CA VAL A 36 45.26 19.75 9.57
C VAL A 36 44.44 19.82 8.30
N TYR A 37 44.76 18.95 7.34
CA TYR A 37 44.05 18.83 6.08
C TYR A 37 43.26 17.52 6.07
N PHE A 38 41.99 17.60 5.69
CA PHE A 38 41.11 16.46 5.54
C PHE A 38 40.82 16.28 4.05
N ASN A 39 40.85 15.03 3.60
CA ASN A 39 40.50 14.66 2.24
C ASN A 39 39.09 14.07 2.21
N ASP A 40 38.76 13.32 1.16
CA ASP A 40 37.46 12.69 0.97
C ASP A 40 37.05 11.77 2.13
N ILE A 41 35.83 11.99 2.61
CA ILE A 41 35.15 11.14 3.59
C ILE A 41 34.20 10.23 2.80
N PHE A 42 34.56 8.96 2.71
CA PHE A 42 33.75 7.96 2.02
C PHE A 42 33.47 6.76 2.92
N LEU A 43 32.34 6.11 2.66
CA LEU A 43 31.96 4.88 3.33
C LEU A 43 32.54 3.69 2.56
N SER A 44 33.39 2.92 3.21
CA SER A 44 33.87 1.63 2.69
C SER A 44 32.96 0.49 3.15
N GLY A 45 32.67 -0.48 2.27
CA GLY A 45 31.93 -1.69 2.65
C GLY A 45 30.41 -1.51 2.66
N VAL A 46 29.85 -0.85 1.65
CA VAL A 46 28.39 -0.80 1.47
C VAL A 46 27.87 -2.22 1.26
N LYS A 47 27.09 -2.71 2.22
CA LYS A 47 26.38 -3.97 2.05
C LYS A 47 25.31 -3.77 0.99
N LYS A 48 25.51 -4.35 -0.20
CA LYS A 48 24.46 -4.43 -1.21
C LYS A 48 23.39 -5.35 -0.66
N GLU A 49 22.18 -4.83 -0.54
CA GLU A 49 21.02 -5.66 -0.25
C GLU A 49 20.18 -5.73 -1.53
N GLU A 50 19.87 -6.94 -1.94
CA GLU A 50 19.01 -7.22 -3.07
C GLU A 50 17.67 -7.69 -2.53
N GLY A 51 16.60 -7.05 -2.99
CA GLY A 51 15.23 -7.48 -2.70
C GLY A 51 14.57 -7.99 -3.96
N PHE A 52 13.63 -8.93 -3.82
CA PHE A 52 12.87 -9.46 -4.94
C PHE A 52 11.43 -8.92 -4.91
N ALA A 53 10.90 -8.72 -6.11
CA ALA A 53 9.47 -8.48 -6.32
C ALA A 53 8.98 -9.42 -7.41
N ASN A 54 8.03 -10.27 -7.06
CA ASN A 54 7.44 -11.24 -7.98
C ASN A 54 5.97 -10.87 -8.18
N ARG A 55 5.50 -10.93 -9.41
CA ARG A 55 4.10 -10.75 -9.78
C ARG A 55 3.75 -11.81 -10.80
N VAL A 56 2.71 -12.57 -10.53
CA VAL A 56 2.15 -13.58 -11.43
C VAL A 56 0.68 -13.27 -11.59
N GLY A 57 0.24 -13.15 -12.84
CA GLY A 57 -1.16 -12.90 -13.18
C GLY A 57 -1.66 -13.96 -14.14
N LEU A 58 -2.85 -14.46 -13.91
CA LEU A 58 -3.61 -15.31 -14.81
C LEU A 58 -4.91 -14.59 -15.16
N LYS A 59 -5.24 -14.57 -16.46
CA LYS A 59 -6.50 -14.05 -16.94
C LYS A 59 -7.08 -15.06 -17.92
N MET A 60 -8.31 -15.46 -17.67
CA MET A 60 -9.05 -16.42 -18.48
C MET A 60 -10.38 -15.78 -18.86
N GLU A 61 -10.72 -15.85 -20.14
CA GLU A 61 -12.00 -15.36 -20.66
C GLU A 61 -12.66 -16.51 -21.40
N LEU A 62 -13.87 -16.85 -20.98
CA LEU A 62 -14.68 -17.90 -21.57
C LEU A 62 -15.89 -17.24 -22.23
N GLY A 63 -15.75 -16.98 -23.54
CA GLY A 63 -16.74 -16.24 -24.31
C GLY A 63 -17.03 -14.85 -23.71
N LYS A 64 -18.29 -14.43 -23.77
CA LYS A 64 -18.77 -13.17 -23.15
C LYS A 64 -19.33 -13.36 -21.74
N PHE A 65 -19.47 -14.61 -21.28
CA PHE A 65 -20.26 -14.96 -20.10
C PHE A 65 -19.43 -15.12 -18.83
N LEU A 66 -18.11 -15.31 -18.94
CA LEU A 66 -17.24 -15.49 -17.79
C LEU A 66 -15.85 -14.93 -18.06
N SER A 67 -15.36 -14.10 -17.14
CA SER A 67 -13.98 -13.64 -17.08
C SER A 67 -13.44 -13.89 -15.68
N ILE A 68 -12.31 -14.56 -15.59
CA ILE A 68 -11.62 -14.84 -14.33
C ILE A 68 -10.24 -14.18 -14.40
N SER A 69 -9.90 -13.39 -13.41
CA SER A 69 -8.56 -12.84 -13.21
C SER A 69 -8.03 -13.31 -11.85
N SER A 70 -6.79 -13.75 -11.80
CA SER A 70 -6.09 -14.02 -10.55
C SER A 70 -4.72 -13.37 -10.61
N GLU A 71 -4.34 -12.69 -9.55
CA GLU A 71 -3.05 -12.04 -9.44
C GLU A 71 -2.42 -12.38 -8.09
N TYR A 72 -1.13 -12.72 -8.10
CA TYR A 72 -0.35 -12.94 -6.91
C TYR A 72 0.91 -12.09 -6.99
N LYS A 73 1.18 -11.32 -5.93
CA LYS A 73 2.30 -10.41 -5.84
C LYS A 73 3.00 -10.59 -4.50
N THR A 74 4.33 -10.66 -4.54
CA THR A 74 5.18 -10.68 -3.35
C THR A 74 6.25 -9.62 -3.47
N LEU A 75 6.52 -8.95 -2.36
CA LEU A 75 7.46 -7.85 -2.25
C LEU A 75 8.30 -8.06 -1.01
N ASP A 76 9.61 -8.16 -1.17
CA ASP A 76 10.53 -8.26 -0.05
C ASP A 76 10.77 -6.90 0.61
N ALA A 77 11.04 -6.91 1.92
CA ALA A 77 11.23 -5.70 2.73
C ALA A 77 12.39 -4.81 2.29
N VAL A 78 13.30 -5.37 1.49
CA VAL A 78 14.52 -4.70 1.00
C VAL A 78 14.40 -4.29 -0.46
N PHE A 79 13.33 -4.70 -1.15
CA PHE A 79 13.08 -4.28 -2.52
C PHE A 79 12.79 -2.77 -2.56
N ARG A 80 13.37 -2.09 -3.55
CA ARG A 80 13.26 -0.64 -3.72
C ARG A 80 12.90 -0.31 -5.15
N THR A 81 11.94 0.58 -5.32
CA THR A 81 11.72 1.30 -6.57
C THR A 81 12.61 2.53 -6.58
N VAL A 82 13.06 2.94 -7.78
CA VAL A 82 13.91 4.13 -7.93
C VAL A 82 13.15 5.35 -7.42
N GLY A 83 13.76 6.11 -6.50
CA GLY A 83 13.20 7.35 -5.96
C GLY A 83 12.26 7.21 -4.75
N VAL A 84 12.04 6.01 -4.20
CA VAL A 84 11.16 5.81 -3.03
C VAL A 84 11.97 5.41 -1.79
N LEU A 85 11.58 5.96 -0.63
CA LEU A 85 12.18 5.62 0.67
C LEU A 85 11.89 4.17 1.07
N PRO A 86 12.83 3.48 1.75
CA PRO A 86 12.65 2.09 2.13
C PRO A 86 11.56 1.93 3.20
N THR A 87 10.53 1.13 2.88
CA THR A 87 9.39 0.88 3.76
C THR A 87 9.65 -0.22 4.80
N HIS A 88 10.68 -1.05 4.63
CA HIS A 88 11.00 -2.20 5.50
C HIS A 88 9.81 -3.16 5.75
N GLN A 89 8.93 -3.24 4.76
CA GLN A 89 7.70 -4.03 4.82
C GLN A 89 7.76 -5.15 3.81
N ARG A 90 7.58 -6.38 4.29
CA ARG A 90 7.35 -7.52 3.41
C ARG A 90 5.86 -7.57 3.09
N MET A 91 5.51 -7.63 1.81
CA MET A 91 4.13 -7.64 1.35
C MET A 91 3.83 -8.90 0.55
N ARG A 92 2.67 -9.49 0.77
CA ARG A 92 2.10 -10.54 -0.07
C ARG A 92 0.66 -10.17 -0.38
N GLU A 93 0.29 -10.22 -1.64
CA GLU A 93 -1.03 -9.81 -2.10
C GLU A 93 -1.54 -10.84 -3.08
N SER A 94 -2.75 -11.32 -2.87
CA SER A 94 -3.47 -12.20 -3.78
C SER A 94 -4.81 -11.57 -4.12
N HIS A 95 -5.11 -11.49 -5.40
CA HIS A 95 -6.36 -11.00 -5.93
C HIS A 95 -7.00 -12.09 -6.80
N LEU A 96 -8.32 -12.22 -6.70
CA LEU A 96 -9.15 -13.06 -7.55
C LEU A 96 -10.38 -12.23 -7.94
N GLY A 97 -10.53 -11.97 -9.22
CA GLY A 97 -11.71 -11.36 -9.83
C GLY A 97 -12.46 -12.38 -10.67
N ILE A 98 -13.78 -12.39 -10.55
CA ILE A 98 -14.68 -13.20 -11.36
C ILE A 98 -15.79 -12.28 -11.83
N ASN A 99 -15.89 -12.11 -13.14
CA ASN A 99 -17.01 -11.42 -13.77
C ASN A 99 -17.83 -12.44 -14.54
N LEU A 100 -19.09 -12.58 -14.17
CA LEU A 100 -20.07 -13.45 -14.78
C LEU A 100 -21.09 -12.59 -15.50
N LEU A 101 -21.45 -12.99 -16.71
CA LEU A 101 -22.52 -12.37 -17.50
C LEU A 101 -23.55 -13.46 -17.83
N PRO A 102 -24.37 -13.91 -16.84
CA PRO A 102 -25.37 -14.95 -17.09
C PRO A 102 -26.37 -14.54 -18.18
N LEU A 103 -26.70 -13.24 -18.22
CA LEU A 103 -27.51 -12.58 -19.23
C LEU A 103 -26.82 -11.27 -19.62
N GLU A 104 -26.96 -10.82 -20.86
CA GLU A 104 -26.34 -9.57 -21.36
C GLU A 104 -26.75 -8.32 -20.56
N TYR A 105 -27.92 -8.38 -19.90
CA TYR A 105 -28.48 -7.28 -19.13
C TYR A 105 -28.22 -7.39 -17.62
N PHE A 106 -27.48 -8.41 -17.18
CA PHE A 106 -27.25 -8.67 -15.77
C PHE A 106 -25.79 -9.08 -15.48
N PRO A 107 -24.83 -8.15 -15.54
CA PRO A 107 -23.46 -8.41 -15.12
C PRO A 107 -23.38 -8.65 -13.61
N LEU A 108 -22.62 -9.67 -13.22
CA LEU A 108 -22.24 -9.97 -11.85
C LEU A 108 -20.72 -9.90 -11.74
N SER A 109 -20.21 -9.14 -10.79
CA SER A 109 -18.77 -9.07 -10.49
C SER A 109 -18.51 -9.50 -9.06
N TYR A 110 -17.49 -10.31 -8.87
CA TYR A 110 -17.01 -10.74 -7.57
C TYR A 110 -15.50 -10.56 -7.51
N GLY A 111 -15.01 -9.94 -6.44
CA GLY A 111 -13.60 -9.71 -6.20
C GLY A 111 -13.22 -10.15 -4.80
N VAL A 112 -12.09 -10.82 -4.66
CA VAL A 112 -11.45 -11.09 -3.36
C VAL A 112 -10.02 -10.63 -3.45
N THR A 113 -9.62 -9.80 -2.50
CA THR A 113 -8.24 -9.34 -2.35
C THR A 113 -7.80 -9.64 -0.93
N ARG A 114 -6.69 -10.36 -0.79
CA ARG A 114 -6.04 -10.60 0.50
C ARG A 114 -4.64 -10.06 0.45
N LYS A 115 -4.31 -9.18 1.38
CA LYS A 115 -3.02 -8.52 1.48
C LYS A 115 -2.46 -8.73 2.88
N GLU A 116 -1.30 -9.37 2.95
CA GLU A 116 -0.53 -9.53 4.17
C GLU A 116 0.66 -8.58 4.11
N THR A 117 0.73 -7.68 5.08
CA THR A 117 1.87 -6.78 5.26
C THR A 117 2.55 -7.13 6.57
N ASN A 118 3.85 -7.40 6.53
CA ASN A 118 4.65 -7.64 7.71
C ASN A 118 5.70 -6.53 7.80
N THR A 119 5.52 -5.65 8.78
CA THR A 119 6.46 -4.57 9.07
C THR A 119 7.55 -5.09 10.01
N LEU A 120 8.79 -5.18 9.52
CA LEU A 120 9.92 -5.58 10.35
C LEU A 120 10.25 -4.47 11.34
N TRP A 121 10.45 -4.84 12.61
CA TRP A 121 10.87 -3.89 13.64
C TRP A 121 12.28 -3.38 13.30
N VAL A 122 12.36 -2.13 12.88
CA VAL A 122 13.61 -1.39 12.80
C VAL A 122 13.56 -0.33 13.90
N ARG A 123 14.55 -0.38 14.80
CA ARG A 123 14.72 0.39 16.05
C ARG A 123 14.53 1.92 15.94
N GLU A 124 14.32 2.45 14.73
CA GLU A 124 14.40 3.87 14.38
C GLU A 124 13.27 4.36 13.45
N THR A 125 12.19 3.58 13.22
CA THR A 125 11.05 4.04 12.40
C THR A 125 9.90 4.48 13.30
N PRO A 126 9.39 5.73 13.23
CA PRO A 126 8.21 6.16 13.96
C PRO A 126 6.97 5.53 13.32
N LEU A 127 6.74 4.26 13.62
CA LEU A 127 5.55 3.53 13.19
C LEU A 127 4.49 3.66 14.28
N SER A 128 3.25 3.94 13.89
CA SER A 128 2.09 3.79 14.79
C SER A 128 2.08 2.36 15.33
N SER A 129 1.85 2.18 16.63
CA SER A 129 1.83 0.87 17.32
C SER A 129 0.94 -0.16 16.62
N LYS A 130 -0.10 0.31 15.92
CA LYS A 130 -1.06 -0.49 15.15
C LYS A 130 -0.48 -1.14 13.89
N LEU A 131 0.59 -0.59 13.29
CA LEU A 131 1.18 -1.05 12.03
C LEU A 131 2.46 -1.87 12.20
N LEU A 132 2.93 -2.01 13.44
CA LEU A 132 4.06 -2.86 13.78
C LEU A 132 3.61 -4.31 13.71
N GLY A 133 4.41 -5.21 13.11
CA GLY A 133 4.11 -6.64 12.99
C GLY A 133 3.26 -7.02 11.77
N LYS A 134 2.49 -8.12 11.89
CA LYS A 134 1.70 -8.69 10.78
C LYS A 134 0.30 -8.07 10.76
N VAL A 135 -0.04 -7.43 9.65
CA VAL A 135 -1.38 -6.93 9.33
C VAL A 135 -1.93 -7.73 8.16
N VAL A 136 -3.13 -8.27 8.31
CA VAL A 136 -3.82 -9.02 7.26
C VAL A 136 -5.09 -8.27 6.88
N GLU A 137 -5.13 -7.76 5.66
CA GLU A 137 -6.30 -7.11 5.06
C GLU A 137 -6.97 -8.10 4.11
N GLU A 138 -8.24 -8.39 4.32
CA GLU A 138 -9.08 -9.15 3.39
C GLU A 138 -10.25 -8.28 2.94
N LYS A 139 -10.36 -8.08 1.63
CA LYS A 139 -11.42 -7.29 1.00
C LYS A 139 -12.20 -8.19 0.04
N ARG A 140 -13.53 -8.14 0.15
CA ARG A 140 -14.46 -8.85 -0.71
C ARG A 140 -15.41 -7.85 -1.34
N ASP A 141 -15.42 -7.81 -2.67
CA ASP A 141 -16.28 -6.94 -3.46
C ASP A 141 -17.32 -7.80 -4.18
N TYR A 142 -18.57 -7.35 -4.13
CA TYR A 142 -19.69 -7.89 -4.86
C TYR A 142 -20.31 -6.75 -5.65
N GLY A 143 -20.55 -6.96 -6.93
CA GLY A 143 -21.17 -5.99 -7.82
C GLY A 143 -22.21 -6.68 -8.69
N LEU A 144 -23.30 -5.98 -8.92
CA LEU A 144 -24.44 -6.49 -9.65
C LEU A 144 -25.10 -5.32 -10.37
N ASP A 145 -25.15 -5.41 -11.69
CA ASP A 145 -25.71 -4.36 -12.54
C ASP A 145 -26.95 -4.86 -13.27
N PHE A 146 -27.92 -3.97 -13.48
CA PHE A 146 -29.10 -4.19 -14.28
C PHE A 146 -29.05 -3.23 -15.47
N LEU A 147 -28.80 -3.77 -16.67
CA LEU A 147 -28.52 -3.03 -17.90
C LEU A 147 -29.62 -3.22 -18.95
N LEU A 148 -30.87 -3.01 -18.58
CA LEU A 148 -32.01 -3.14 -19.49
C LEU A 148 -32.06 -1.95 -20.49
N PRO A 149 -32.17 -2.16 -21.83
CA PRO A 149 -32.00 -1.10 -22.83
C PRO A 149 -32.94 0.11 -22.75
N ARG A 150 -34.14 -0.06 -22.19
CA ARG A 150 -35.16 1.01 -22.05
C ARG A 150 -35.43 1.43 -20.61
N TRP A 151 -34.73 0.81 -19.65
CA TRP A 151 -34.91 1.06 -18.23
C TRP A 151 -33.70 1.80 -17.67
N PRO A 152 -33.86 2.50 -16.54
CA PRO A 152 -32.71 3.04 -15.84
C PRO A 152 -31.74 1.91 -15.51
N ARG A 153 -30.45 2.17 -15.72
CA ARG A 153 -29.37 1.31 -15.27
C ARG A 153 -29.31 1.38 -13.76
N MET A 154 -29.28 0.23 -13.11
CA MET A 154 -29.16 0.17 -11.65
C MET A 154 -27.96 -0.69 -11.29
N GLY A 155 -27.07 -0.18 -10.46
CA GLY A 155 -25.91 -0.91 -9.97
C GLY A 155 -25.94 -1.03 -8.46
N LEU A 156 -25.75 -2.24 -7.95
CA LEU A 156 -25.59 -2.55 -6.53
C LEU A 156 -24.15 -2.99 -6.29
N ARG A 157 -23.52 -2.39 -5.28
CA ARG A 157 -22.17 -2.74 -4.85
C ARG A 157 -22.15 -3.01 -3.36
N VAL A 158 -21.53 -4.10 -2.95
CA VAL A 158 -21.25 -4.42 -1.55
C VAL A 158 -19.77 -4.70 -1.43
N GLU A 159 -19.11 -4.03 -0.52
CA GLU A 159 -17.70 -4.21 -0.22
C GLU A 159 -17.56 -4.50 1.27
N ASN A 160 -17.00 -5.66 1.61
CA ASN A 160 -16.70 -6.02 2.98
C ASN A 160 -15.19 -6.09 3.13
N LYS A 161 -14.63 -5.34 4.07
CA LYS A 161 -13.20 -5.27 4.32
C LYS A 161 -12.92 -5.59 5.78
N VAL A 162 -12.14 -6.62 6.00
CA VAL A 162 -11.69 -7.07 7.32
C VAL A 162 -10.20 -6.82 7.43
N THR A 163 -9.79 -6.10 8.47
CA THR A 163 -8.37 -5.83 8.77
C THR A 163 -8.03 -6.40 10.13
N ASP A 164 -7.18 -7.44 10.14
CA ASP A 164 -6.67 -8.07 11.35
C ASP A 164 -5.28 -7.51 11.69
N TYR A 165 -5.20 -6.85 12.84
CA TYR A 165 -3.97 -6.31 13.41
C TYR A 165 -3.43 -7.26 14.47
N GLN A 166 -2.61 -8.23 14.08
CA GLN A 166 -2.15 -9.30 14.99
C GLN A 166 -1.37 -8.79 16.19
N SER A 167 -0.69 -7.64 16.06
CA SER A 167 0.12 -7.05 17.14
C SER A 167 -0.70 -6.41 18.25
N LEU A 168 -1.95 -6.03 17.96
CA LEU A 168 -2.90 -5.49 18.95
C LEU A 168 -4.06 -6.46 19.24
N ALA A 169 -4.09 -7.62 18.56
CA ALA A 169 -5.22 -8.55 18.58
C ALA A 169 -6.58 -7.85 18.34
N GLU A 170 -6.58 -6.85 17.45
CA GLU A 170 -7.75 -6.03 17.08
C GLU A 170 -8.18 -6.39 15.66
N ILE A 171 -9.48 -6.61 15.47
CA ILE A 171 -10.07 -6.88 14.15
C ILE A 171 -11.01 -5.73 13.82
N GLU A 172 -10.75 -5.06 12.71
CA GLU A 172 -11.55 -3.94 12.22
C GLU A 172 -12.32 -4.37 10.97
N ASN A 173 -13.64 -4.22 11.00
CA ASN A 173 -14.52 -4.57 9.89
C ASN A 173 -15.11 -3.28 9.31
N GLU A 174 -15.01 -3.11 8.01
CA GLU A 174 -15.60 -2.01 7.26
C GLU A 174 -16.50 -2.59 6.17
N ASP A 175 -17.80 -2.34 6.27
CA ASP A 175 -18.78 -2.76 5.29
C ASP A 175 -19.29 -1.52 4.54
N THR A 176 -19.26 -1.55 3.22
CA THR A 176 -19.72 -0.45 2.36
C THR A 176 -20.77 -0.96 1.39
N TYR A 177 -21.91 -0.28 1.36
CA TYR A 177 -23.03 -0.60 0.49
C TYR A 177 -23.31 0.59 -0.42
N GLY A 178 -23.22 0.36 -1.73
CA GLY A 178 -23.45 1.35 -2.77
C GLY A 178 -24.65 0.98 -3.63
N VAL A 179 -25.51 1.96 -3.90
CA VAL A 179 -26.61 1.86 -4.87
C VAL A 179 -26.46 3.00 -5.85
N SER A 180 -26.50 2.68 -7.14
CA SER A 180 -26.43 3.66 -8.22
C SER A 180 -27.60 3.46 -9.17
N LEU A 181 -28.16 4.58 -9.65
CA LEU A 181 -29.22 4.62 -10.63
C LEU A 181 -28.85 5.66 -11.68
N GLU A 182 -28.80 5.24 -12.94
CA GLU A 182 -28.58 6.10 -14.09
C GLU A 182 -29.74 5.95 -15.07
N TYR A 183 -30.43 7.05 -15.34
CA TYR A 183 -31.46 7.12 -16.36
C TYR A 183 -31.05 8.09 -17.46
N GLN A 184 -31.04 7.61 -18.71
CA GLN A 184 -30.85 8.46 -19.89
C GLN A 184 -32.19 8.64 -20.58
N ASN A 185 -32.62 9.89 -20.75
CA ASN A 185 -33.89 10.18 -21.41
C ASN A 185 -33.72 9.97 -22.92
N PRO A 186 -34.42 9.00 -23.54
CA PRO A 186 -34.31 8.76 -24.97
C PRO A 186 -34.88 9.92 -25.82
N TYR A 187 -35.71 10.77 -25.24
CA TYR A 187 -36.30 11.93 -25.91
C TYR A 187 -35.63 13.22 -25.43
N ARG A 188 -34.86 13.84 -26.32
CA ARG A 188 -34.21 15.13 -26.05
C ARG A 188 -35.23 16.25 -26.20
N PHE A 189 -35.88 16.61 -25.10
CA PHE A 189 -36.78 17.77 -25.03
C PHE A 189 -36.03 18.94 -24.37
N VAL A 190 -36.17 20.16 -24.91
CA VAL A 190 -35.40 21.35 -24.49
C VAL A 190 -35.56 21.69 -23.00
N LEU A 191 -36.68 21.29 -22.39
CA LEU A 191 -37.04 21.59 -21.00
C LEU A 191 -36.78 20.44 -20.01
N LEU A 192 -36.38 19.25 -20.49
CA LEU A 192 -36.13 18.10 -19.63
C LEU A 192 -34.62 17.79 -19.57
N PRO A 193 -34.09 17.39 -18.40
CA PRO A 193 -32.72 16.94 -18.30
C PRO A 193 -32.51 15.69 -19.19
N THR A 194 -31.37 15.67 -19.89
CA THR A 194 -31.00 14.59 -20.82
C THR A 194 -30.63 13.29 -20.09
N SER A 195 -30.20 13.40 -18.83
CA SER A 195 -29.85 12.26 -17.98
C SER A 195 -30.03 12.62 -16.52
N ILE A 196 -30.40 11.62 -15.71
CA ILE A 196 -30.47 11.70 -14.26
C ILE A 196 -29.56 10.61 -13.72
N GLN A 197 -28.62 10.98 -12.86
CA GLN A 197 -27.72 10.06 -12.19
C GLN A 197 -27.82 10.29 -10.69
N THR A 198 -28.03 9.23 -9.93
CA THR A 198 -28.08 9.26 -8.48
C THR A 198 -27.27 8.10 -7.94
N ALA A 199 -26.33 8.38 -7.05
CA ALA A 199 -25.56 7.38 -6.35
C ALA A 199 -25.67 7.65 -4.85
N TYR A 200 -25.81 6.58 -4.08
CA TYR A 200 -25.83 6.60 -2.63
C TYR A 200 -24.90 5.52 -2.11
N GLU A 201 -24.06 5.88 -1.14
CA GLU A 201 -23.11 4.96 -0.52
C GLU A 201 -23.21 5.13 1.00
N ILE A 202 -23.26 4.00 1.70
CA ILE A 202 -23.23 3.94 3.15
C ILE A 202 -22.10 3.03 3.59
N GLY A 203 -21.20 3.56 4.41
CA GLY A 203 -20.12 2.82 5.02
C GLY A 203 -20.35 2.66 6.52
N GLU A 204 -20.22 1.44 7.02
CA GLU A 204 -20.26 1.12 8.44
C GLU A 204 -18.89 0.59 8.87
N LYS A 205 -18.36 1.10 9.99
CA LYS A 205 -17.11 0.61 10.58
C LYS A 205 -17.40 0.02 11.95
N ARG A 206 -16.95 -1.20 12.19
CA ARG A 206 -17.04 -1.93 13.45
C ARG A 206 -15.64 -2.32 13.92
N LYS A 207 -15.40 -2.19 15.22
CA LYS A 207 -14.16 -2.61 15.90
C LYS A 207 -14.46 -3.72 16.89
#